data_AF-A0ABD4W555-F1
#
_entry.id   AF-A0ABD4W555-F1
#
_cell.length_a   1.000
_cell.length_b   1.000
_cell.length_c   1.000
_cell.angle_alpha   90.00
_cell.angle_beta   90.00
_cell.angle_gamma   90.00
#
_symmetry.space_group_name_H-M   'P 1'
#
loop_
_entity.id
_entity.type
_entity.pdbx_description
1 polymer ?
#
loop_
_entity_poly.entity_id
_entity_poly.type
_entity_poly.pdbx_seq_one_letter_code
_entity_poly.pdbx_strand_id
1 'polypeptide(L)'
;GANLHDANLSGANLSHAYLHDANLRDANHVQLSIAKTSILPDEGDIIGWKKAWTDGTMLPKSVIVKLLIPADAQRSNATGRKCRASTARVLDLQDKQGNSLPSDTTAYSGHDTDFTYKKGETIHVEDFDTNRWKECAPGIHFFITRIEAAEY
;
A
#
# COMPACT_ATOMS: atom_id res chain seq x y z
N GLY A 1 -29.64 -1.13 7.89
CA GLY A 1 -28.57 -1.18 8.91
C GLY A 1 -29.00 -1.99 10.11
N ALA A 2 -28.10 -2.80 10.64
CA ALA A 2 -28.24 -3.44 11.95
C ALA A 2 -27.55 -2.58 13.01
N ASN A 3 -28.17 -2.40 14.19
CA ASN A 3 -27.48 -1.77 15.32
C ASN A 3 -26.70 -2.86 16.07
N LEU A 4 -25.38 -2.84 15.93
CA LEU A 4 -24.45 -3.76 16.59
C LEU A 4 -23.63 -3.05 17.68
N HIS A 5 -24.11 -1.89 18.13
CA HIS A 5 -23.57 -1.17 19.27
C HIS A 5 -23.49 -2.11 20.49
N ASP A 6 -22.31 -2.20 21.10
CA ASP A 6 -21.96 -3.10 22.21
C ASP A 6 -22.10 -4.61 21.97
N ALA A 7 -22.30 -5.07 20.72
CA ALA A 7 -22.42 -6.49 20.44
C ALA A 7 -21.08 -7.23 20.60
N ASN A 8 -21.06 -8.29 21.42
CA ASN A 8 -19.92 -9.22 21.46
C ASN A 8 -20.00 -10.19 20.27
N LEU A 9 -19.20 -9.92 19.23
CA LEU A 9 -19.11 -10.74 18.02
C LEU A 9 -17.93 -11.73 18.05
N SER A 10 -17.34 -11.98 19.23
CA SER A 10 -16.24 -12.93 19.38
C SER A 10 -16.65 -14.34 18.91
N GLY A 11 -15.91 -14.89 17.96
CA GLY A 11 -16.19 -16.21 17.38
C GLY A 11 -17.30 -16.24 16.31
N ALA A 12 -17.93 -15.09 16.01
CA ALA A 12 -18.92 -15.03 14.94
C ALA A 12 -18.25 -15.13 13.56
N ASN A 13 -18.75 -16.04 12.71
CA ASN A 13 -18.38 -16.06 11.30
C ASN A 13 -19.25 -15.06 10.53
N LEU A 14 -18.67 -13.91 10.16
CA LEU A 14 -19.34 -12.86 9.38
C LEU A 14 -18.93 -12.86 7.91
N SER A 15 -18.30 -13.93 7.43
CA SER A 15 -18.03 -14.12 6.01
C SER A 15 -19.37 -14.07 5.27
N HIS A 16 -19.54 -13.12 4.34
CA HIS A 16 -20.77 -12.86 3.58
C HIS A 16 -21.89 -12.07 4.30
N ALA A 17 -21.67 -11.55 5.51
CA ALA A 17 -22.67 -10.70 6.14
C ALA A 17 -22.83 -9.37 5.37
N TYR A 18 -24.08 -8.98 5.08
CA TYR A 18 -24.40 -7.66 4.54
C TYR A 18 -24.39 -6.62 5.68
N LEU A 19 -23.24 -5.98 5.89
CA LEU A 19 -23.02 -4.99 6.97
C LEU A 19 -23.10 -3.54 6.48
N HIS A 20 -23.69 -3.30 5.32
CA HIS A 20 -23.95 -1.95 4.82
C HIS A 20 -24.85 -1.22 5.85
N ASP A 21 -24.39 -0.08 6.37
CA ASP A 21 -25.02 0.69 7.45
C ASP A 21 -25.06 0.05 8.85
N ALA A 22 -24.21 -0.94 9.13
CA ALA A 22 -24.07 -1.43 10.50
C ALA A 22 -23.44 -0.36 11.42
N ASN A 23 -24.06 -0.07 12.55
CA ASN A 23 -23.46 0.80 13.56
C ASN A 23 -22.54 -0.02 14.47
N LEU A 24 -21.23 0.19 14.32
CA LEU A 24 -20.16 -0.46 15.10
C LEU A 24 -19.43 0.52 16.04
N ARG A 25 -20.07 1.66 16.39
CA ARG A 25 -19.54 2.55 17.44
C ARG A 25 -19.33 1.73 18.72
N ASP A 26 -18.20 1.97 19.39
CA ASP A 26 -17.80 1.30 20.64
C ASP A 26 -17.52 -0.22 20.54
N ALA A 27 -17.36 -0.77 19.33
CA ALA A 27 -16.86 -2.13 19.18
C ALA A 27 -15.51 -2.28 19.92
N ASN A 28 -15.49 -3.13 20.95
CA ASN A 28 -14.33 -3.33 21.81
C ASN A 28 -13.14 -3.93 21.03
N HIS A 29 -11.91 -3.58 21.43
CA HIS A 29 -10.64 -4.10 20.88
C HIS A 29 -10.28 -3.71 19.44
N VAL A 30 -10.80 -2.59 18.92
CA VAL A 30 -10.43 -2.06 17.58
C VAL A 30 -8.91 -2.00 17.39
N GLN A 31 -8.14 -1.54 18.39
CA GLN A 31 -6.68 -1.46 18.29
C GLN A 31 -6.01 -2.83 18.12
N LEU A 32 -6.39 -3.84 18.92
CA LEU A 32 -5.82 -5.18 18.81
C LEU A 32 -6.22 -5.85 17.48
N SER A 33 -7.45 -5.67 17.03
CA SER A 33 -7.92 -6.18 15.75
C SER A 33 -7.22 -5.51 14.56
N ILE A 34 -6.96 -4.20 14.65
CA ILE A 34 -6.14 -3.47 13.67
C ILE A 34 -4.70 -4.01 13.70
N ALA A 35 -4.08 -4.15 14.88
CA ALA A 35 -2.72 -4.65 15.01
C ALA A 35 -2.57 -6.06 14.40
N LYS A 36 -3.54 -6.96 14.65
CA LYS A 36 -3.56 -8.33 14.09
C LYS A 36 -3.72 -8.38 12.56
N THR A 37 -4.25 -7.32 11.94
CA THR A 37 -4.45 -7.22 10.48
C THR A 37 -3.46 -6.27 9.81
N SER A 38 -2.66 -5.56 10.61
CA SER A 38 -1.56 -4.75 10.12
C SER A 38 -0.39 -5.64 9.74
N ILE A 39 0.16 -5.39 8.56
CA ILE A 39 1.34 -6.10 8.05
C ILE A 39 2.59 -5.20 8.04
N LEU A 40 2.41 -3.95 8.47
CA LEU A 40 3.45 -2.93 8.52
C LEU A 40 3.99 -2.88 9.94
N PRO A 41 5.32 -3.01 10.14
CA PRO A 41 5.92 -2.86 11.45
C PRO A 41 5.87 -1.40 11.91
N ASP A 42 5.74 -1.22 13.21
CA ASP A 42 5.68 0.09 13.87
C ASP A 42 7.03 0.82 13.85
N GLU A 43 8.12 0.07 13.73
CA GLU A 43 9.49 0.59 13.77
C GLU A 43 10.34 0.06 12.62
N GLY A 44 11.40 0.80 12.30
CA GLY A 44 12.41 0.41 11.33
C GLY A 44 12.00 0.65 9.88
N ASP A 45 13.01 0.77 9.04
CA ASP A 45 12.82 0.88 7.60
C ASP A 45 12.30 -0.43 7.02
N ILE A 46 11.44 -0.35 6.01
CA ILE A 46 10.95 -1.53 5.29
C ILE A 46 11.17 -1.39 3.79
N ILE A 47 11.27 -2.55 3.13
CA ILE A 47 11.27 -2.61 1.68
C ILE A 47 9.85 -2.77 1.17
N GLY A 48 9.42 -1.85 0.33
CA GLY A 48 8.19 -1.91 -0.43
C GLY A 48 8.44 -2.17 -1.91
N TRP A 49 7.44 -2.73 -2.58
CA TRP A 49 7.49 -3.01 -4.02
C TRP A 49 6.27 -2.45 -4.70
N LYS A 50 6.46 -1.80 -5.85
CA LYS A 50 5.39 -1.19 -6.61
C LYS A 50 5.52 -1.54 -8.09
N LYS A 51 4.45 -2.05 -8.69
CA LYS A 51 4.33 -2.11 -10.14
C LYS A 51 4.12 -0.71 -10.71
N ALA A 52 4.97 -0.37 -11.66
CA ALA A 52 4.95 0.86 -12.41
C ALA A 52 5.13 0.54 -13.90
N TRP A 53 5.12 1.57 -14.73
CA TRP A 53 5.24 1.44 -16.18
C TRP A 53 6.33 2.37 -16.68
N THR A 54 7.04 1.95 -17.72
CA THR A 54 7.95 2.80 -18.47
C THR A 54 7.46 2.89 -19.90
N ASP A 55 7.81 3.97 -20.57
CA ASP A 55 7.62 4.06 -22.02
C ASP A 55 8.42 2.95 -22.69
N GLY A 56 7.79 2.24 -23.60
CA GLY A 56 8.44 1.22 -24.43
C GLY A 56 8.39 1.64 -25.90
N THR A 57 9.21 1.00 -26.73
CA THR A 57 9.33 1.32 -28.16
C THR A 57 8.03 1.12 -28.95
N MET A 58 7.09 0.32 -28.43
CA MET A 58 5.77 0.08 -29.03
C MET A 58 4.62 0.06 -28.01
N LEU A 59 4.87 -0.39 -26.78
CA LEU A 59 3.87 -0.47 -25.72
C LEU A 59 4.51 -0.20 -24.34
N PRO A 60 3.75 0.34 -23.37
CA PRO A 60 4.21 0.48 -21.99
C PRO A 60 4.74 -0.85 -21.45
N LYS A 61 5.94 -0.82 -20.86
CA LYS A 61 6.54 -2.00 -20.24
C LYS A 61 6.33 -1.91 -18.74
N SER A 62 5.74 -2.95 -18.14
CA SER A 62 5.61 -3.01 -16.68
C SER A 62 6.98 -3.26 -16.05
N VAL A 63 7.29 -2.51 -14.99
CA VAL A 63 8.50 -2.62 -14.19
C VAL A 63 8.15 -2.71 -12.71
N ILE A 64 9.09 -3.17 -11.90
CA ILE A 64 8.93 -3.29 -10.46
C ILE A 64 9.89 -2.32 -9.77
N VAL A 65 9.32 -1.33 -9.08
CA VAL A 65 10.03 -0.34 -8.29
C VAL A 65 10.33 -0.93 -6.92
N LYS A 66 11.60 -0.92 -6.52
CA LYS A 66 12.03 -1.24 -5.15
C LYS A 66 12.10 0.05 -4.34
N LEU A 67 11.34 0.11 -3.25
CA LEU A 67 11.22 1.27 -2.38
C LEU A 67 11.81 0.97 -1.02
N LEU A 68 12.55 1.92 -0.46
CA LEU A 68 12.79 2.02 0.97
C LEU A 68 11.70 2.91 1.55
N ILE A 69 10.94 2.40 2.50
CA ILE A 69 9.98 3.19 3.27
C ILE A 69 10.68 3.52 4.59
N PRO A 70 11.05 4.79 4.83
CA PRO A 70 11.72 5.20 6.06
C PRO A 70 10.88 4.92 7.31
N ALA A 71 11.53 4.65 8.44
CA ALA A 71 10.90 4.39 9.74
C ALA A 71 9.92 5.48 10.19
N ASP A 72 10.20 6.74 9.84
CA ASP A 72 9.39 7.92 10.18
C ASP A 72 8.27 8.21 9.16
N ALA A 73 8.18 7.45 8.07
CA ALA A 73 7.08 7.59 7.12
C ALA A 73 5.77 7.13 7.77
N GLN A 74 4.68 7.88 7.56
CA GLN A 74 3.35 7.40 7.90
C GLN A 74 3.03 6.20 6.99
N ARG A 75 2.50 5.13 7.57
CA ARG A 75 2.21 3.87 6.87
C ARG A 75 0.82 3.39 7.20
N SER A 76 0.15 2.79 6.23
CA SER A 76 -1.19 2.21 6.44
C SER A 76 -1.45 1.07 5.46
N ASN A 77 -2.12 0.01 5.91
CA ASN A 77 -2.76 -0.99 5.07
C ASN A 77 -4.18 -1.19 5.59
N ALA A 78 -5.16 -1.56 4.77
CA ALA A 78 -6.51 -1.81 5.28
C ALA A 78 -6.59 -3.22 5.93
N THR A 79 -7.56 -4.04 5.53
CA THR A 79 -7.55 -5.49 5.80
C THR A 79 -6.80 -6.28 4.73
N GLY A 80 -6.61 -5.68 3.56
CA GLY A 80 -5.84 -6.23 2.45
C GLY A 80 -4.33 -6.06 2.62
N ARG A 81 -3.62 -6.47 1.56
CA ARG A 81 -2.15 -6.46 1.51
C ARG A 81 -1.56 -5.26 0.78
N LYS A 82 -2.40 -4.41 0.18
CA LYS A 82 -1.99 -3.13 -0.38
C LYS A 82 -1.67 -2.15 0.76
N CYS A 83 -0.46 -1.63 0.74
CA CYS A 83 0.04 -0.66 1.70
C CYS A 83 0.10 0.73 1.06
N ARG A 84 0.09 1.77 1.91
CA ARG A 84 0.32 3.17 1.57
C ARG A 84 1.39 3.74 2.49
N ALA A 85 2.25 4.60 1.96
CA ALA A 85 3.20 5.38 2.75
C ALA A 85 3.16 6.86 2.36
N SER A 86 3.53 7.74 3.30
CA SER A 86 3.72 9.18 3.01
C SER A 86 5.05 9.46 2.33
N THR A 87 6.08 8.65 2.58
CA THR A 87 7.43 8.86 2.09
C THR A 87 8.05 7.54 1.60
N ALA A 88 8.75 7.58 0.47
CA ALA A 88 9.54 6.45 0.00
C ALA A 88 10.75 6.91 -0.80
N ARG A 89 11.89 6.24 -0.63
CA ARG A 89 13.06 6.39 -1.50
C ARG A 89 13.12 5.26 -2.52
N VAL A 90 13.30 5.61 -3.79
CA VAL A 90 13.45 4.64 -4.88
C VAL A 90 14.87 4.07 -4.85
N LEU A 91 14.98 2.79 -4.50
CA LEU A 91 16.27 2.10 -4.45
C LEU A 91 16.68 1.56 -5.82
N ASP A 92 15.71 1.01 -6.56
CA ASP A 92 15.96 0.37 -7.85
C ASP A 92 14.70 0.30 -8.70
N LEU A 93 14.89 0.21 -10.01
CA LEU A 93 13.86 -0.08 -10.99
C LEU A 93 14.24 -1.39 -11.68
N GLN A 94 13.35 -2.38 -11.66
CA GLN A 94 13.66 -3.72 -12.13
C GLN A 94 12.68 -4.20 -13.21
N ASP A 95 13.17 -5.03 -14.13
CA ASP A 95 12.29 -5.81 -14.99
C ASP A 95 11.55 -6.90 -14.19
N LYS A 96 10.71 -7.70 -14.86
CA LYS A 96 9.94 -8.79 -14.22
C LYS A 96 10.86 -9.87 -13.62
N GLN A 97 12.01 -10.10 -14.23
CA GLN A 97 13.01 -11.10 -13.82
C GLN A 97 13.86 -10.64 -12.64
N GLY A 98 13.82 -9.34 -12.30
CA GLY A 98 14.57 -8.75 -11.18
C GLY A 98 15.88 -8.11 -11.59
N ASN A 99 16.15 -7.99 -12.89
CA ASN A 99 17.34 -7.29 -13.37
C ASN A 99 17.12 -5.78 -13.25
N SER A 100 18.11 -5.08 -12.72
CA SER A 100 18.10 -3.62 -12.64
C SER A 100 18.07 -3.00 -14.04
N LEU A 101 17.24 -1.99 -14.20
CA LEU A 101 17.15 -1.17 -15.41
C LEU A 101 18.22 -0.08 -15.42
N PRO A 102 18.46 0.57 -16.57
CA PRO A 102 19.36 1.72 -16.67
C PRO A 102 19.01 2.82 -15.66
N SER A 103 20.03 3.51 -15.14
CA SER A 103 19.86 4.50 -14.06
C SER A 103 19.04 5.72 -14.43
N ASP A 104 18.98 6.06 -15.71
CA ASP A 104 18.19 7.14 -16.31
C ASP A 104 16.73 6.75 -16.60
N THR A 105 16.35 5.49 -16.32
CA THR A 105 14.98 5.02 -16.49
C THR A 105 14.03 5.81 -15.58
N THR A 106 12.95 6.33 -16.17
CA THR A 106 11.83 6.91 -15.43
C THR A 106 10.63 5.98 -15.55
N ALA A 107 10.04 5.61 -14.41
CA ALA A 107 8.79 4.86 -14.37
C ALA A 107 7.67 5.75 -13.85
N TYR A 108 6.42 5.49 -14.24
CA TYR A 108 5.25 6.24 -13.81
C TYR A 108 4.21 5.31 -13.17
N SER A 109 3.40 5.87 -12.27
CA SER A 109 2.26 5.15 -11.72
C SER A 109 1.17 4.98 -12.79
N GLY A 110 0.47 3.85 -12.75
CA GLY A 110 -0.58 3.54 -13.72
C GLY A 110 -1.90 4.21 -13.40
N HIS A 111 -2.03 4.79 -12.20
CA HIS A 111 -3.19 5.59 -11.81
C HIS A 111 -2.98 7.08 -12.08
N ASP A 112 -1.74 7.55 -11.92
CA ASP A 112 -1.33 8.93 -12.09
C ASP A 112 0.00 8.94 -12.83
N THR A 113 -0.03 9.32 -14.10
CA THR A 113 1.16 9.34 -14.96
C THR A 113 2.14 10.43 -14.58
N ASP A 114 1.70 11.46 -13.86
CA ASP A 114 2.57 12.55 -13.38
C ASP A 114 3.36 12.09 -12.14
N PHE A 115 2.91 11.02 -11.48
CA PHE A 115 3.63 10.41 -10.37
C PHE A 115 4.76 9.50 -10.87
N THR A 116 5.98 10.03 -10.88
CA THR A 116 7.16 9.32 -11.39
C THR A 116 8.06 8.72 -10.30
N TYR A 117 8.78 7.66 -10.67
CA TYR A 117 9.80 6.99 -9.89
C TYR A 117 11.12 6.99 -10.66
N LYS A 118 12.16 7.58 -10.07
CA LYS A 118 13.53 7.52 -10.61
C LYS A 118 14.49 7.05 -9.53
N LYS A 119 15.47 6.25 -9.93
CA LYS A 119 16.43 5.64 -9.00
C LYS A 119 17.17 6.71 -8.19
N GLY A 120 17.16 6.56 -6.87
CA GLY A 120 17.80 7.46 -5.92
C GLY A 120 16.90 8.57 -5.36
N GLU A 121 15.79 8.90 -6.03
CA GLU A 121 14.87 9.96 -5.59
C GLU A 121 14.08 9.55 -4.35
N THR A 122 13.73 10.54 -3.53
CA THR A 122 12.79 10.40 -2.41
C THR A 122 11.51 11.12 -2.75
N ILE A 123 10.40 10.41 -2.63
CA ILE A 123 9.06 10.88 -2.97
C ILE A 123 8.30 11.13 -1.68
N HIS A 124 7.58 12.25 -1.63
CA HIS A 124 6.78 12.70 -0.50
C HIS A 124 5.34 12.96 -0.94
N VAL A 125 4.38 12.55 -0.12
CA VAL A 125 2.95 12.81 -0.29
C VAL A 125 2.46 13.57 0.93
N GLU A 126 2.15 14.85 0.73
CA GLU A 126 1.78 15.80 1.80
C GLU A 126 0.36 15.56 2.35
N ASP A 127 -0.56 15.06 1.52
CA ASP A 127 -1.98 14.86 1.85
C ASP A 127 -2.30 13.42 2.28
N PHE A 128 -1.37 12.76 2.99
CA PHE A 128 -1.53 11.37 3.41
C PHE A 128 -2.79 11.16 4.26
N ASP A 129 -3.72 10.35 3.74
CA ASP A 129 -4.97 10.05 4.42
C ASP A 129 -4.77 8.94 5.48
N THR A 130 -4.85 9.35 6.75
CA THR A 130 -4.67 8.48 7.93
C THR A 130 -5.84 7.53 8.15
N ASN A 131 -6.96 7.69 7.43
CA ASN A 131 -8.07 6.76 7.50
C ASN A 131 -7.67 5.43 6.85
N ARG A 132 -7.31 4.47 7.70
CA ARG A 132 -6.92 3.09 7.34
C ARG A 132 -7.94 2.40 6.42
N TRP A 133 -9.23 2.70 6.59
CA TRP A 133 -10.32 2.03 5.87
C TRP A 133 -10.53 2.55 4.45
N LYS A 134 -9.92 3.68 4.10
CA LYS A 134 -9.94 4.23 2.74
C LYS A 134 -8.72 3.74 1.98
N GLU A 135 -8.87 2.58 1.34
CA GLU A 135 -7.76 1.85 0.72
C GLU A 135 -7.20 2.54 -0.53
N CYS A 136 -8.00 3.33 -1.23
CA CYS A 136 -7.63 4.10 -2.43
C CYS A 136 -7.58 5.61 -2.12
N ALA A 137 -6.91 5.98 -1.02
CA ALA A 137 -6.65 7.37 -0.68
C ALA A 137 -5.23 7.78 -1.11
N PRO A 138 -4.91 9.09 -1.13
CA PRO A 138 -3.57 9.57 -1.45
C PRO A 138 -2.48 8.87 -0.63
N GLY A 139 -1.37 8.58 -1.30
CA GLY A 139 -0.22 7.89 -0.73
C GLY A 139 0.56 7.07 -1.75
N ILE A 140 1.82 6.77 -1.41
CA ILE A 140 2.67 5.88 -2.19
C ILE A 140 2.19 4.46 -1.95
N HIS A 141 1.51 3.89 -2.95
CA HIS A 141 1.02 2.52 -2.87
C HIS A 141 2.16 1.51 -3.08
N PHE A 142 2.21 0.47 -2.25
CA PHE A 142 3.20 -0.59 -2.37
C PHE A 142 2.72 -1.91 -1.75
N PHE A 143 3.46 -2.98 -2.00
CA PHE A 143 3.31 -4.29 -1.37
C PHE A 143 4.59 -4.66 -0.62
N ILE A 144 4.48 -5.49 0.41
CA ILE A 144 5.64 -5.95 1.19
C ILE A 144 6.51 -6.90 0.38
N THR A 145 5.90 -7.76 -0.44
CA THR A 145 6.65 -8.68 -1.28
C THR A 145 6.66 -8.25 -2.74
N ARG A 146 7.75 -8.60 -3.43
CA ARG A 146 7.92 -8.33 -4.86
C ARG A 146 6.90 -9.06 -5.73
N ILE A 147 6.55 -10.29 -5.34
CA ILE A 147 5.60 -11.14 -6.09
C ILE A 147 4.20 -10.51 -6.06
N GLU A 148 3.75 -10.05 -4.89
CA GLU A 148 2.46 -9.33 -4.77
C GLU A 148 2.42 -8.12 -5.70
N ALA A 149 3.49 -7.31 -5.71
CA ALA A 149 3.55 -6.16 -6.59
C ALA A 149 3.51 -6.57 -8.07
N ALA A 150 4.21 -7.62 -8.47
CA ALA A 150 4.28 -8.04 -9.88
C ALA A 150 2.93 -8.56 -10.42
N GLU A 151 2.18 -9.29 -9.59
CA GLU A 151 0.91 -9.92 -9.96
C GLU A 151 -0.31 -8.99 -9.82
N TYR A 152 -0.17 -7.86 -9.11
CA TYR A 152 -1.22 -6.83 -9.00
C TYR A 152 -1.49 -6.12 -10.33
#